data_AF-A0A7K0SL10-F1
#
_entry.id   AF-A0A7K0SL10-F1
#
_cell.length_a   1.000
_cell.length_b   1.000
_cell.length_c   1.000
_cell.angle_alpha   90.00
_cell.angle_beta   90.00
_cell.angle_gamma   90.00
#
_symmetry.space_group_name_H-M   'P 1'
#
loop_
_entity.id
_entity.type
_entity.pdbx_description
1 polymer ?
#
loop_
_entity_poly.entity_id
_entity_poly.type
_entity_poly.pdbx_seq_one_letter_code
_entity_poly.pdbx_strand_id
1 'polypeptide(L)' 'MTEKRTPTAVDRIAEQWVDTLCELDPDFRIWLGRDGDVTEYADYSPNGHEAYDKAVRS' A
#
# COMPACT_ATOMS: atom_id res chain seq x y z
N MET A 1 -5.20 -0.21 -32.48
CA MET A 1 -4.37 -0.81 -31.42
C MET A 1 -3.90 0.32 -30.54
N THR A 2 -4.17 0.28 -29.23
CA THR A 2 -3.67 1.29 -28.29
C THR A 2 -2.18 1.08 -28.08
N GLU A 3 -1.41 2.17 -28.14
CA GLU A 3 0.02 2.13 -27.88
C GLU A 3 0.29 1.77 -26.41
N LYS A 4 1.26 0.88 -26.18
CA LYS A 4 1.60 0.42 -24.83
C LYS A 4 2.48 1.46 -24.15
N ARG A 5 1.97 2.07 -23.07
CA ARG A 5 2.73 3.01 -22.23
C ARG A 5 3.88 2.30 -21.51
N THR A 6 5.06 2.90 -21.51
CA THR A 6 6.18 2.49 -20.66
C THR A 6 6.02 3.06 -19.25
N PRO A 7 6.07 2.23 -18.18
CA PRO A 7 6.06 2.73 -16.81
C PRO A 7 7.24 3.65 -16.52
N THR A 8 6.98 4.69 -15.74
CA THR A 8 7.94 5.69 -15.30
C THR A 8 8.48 5.36 -13.90
N ALA A 9 9.43 6.15 -13.41
CA ALA A 9 9.90 6.04 -12.04
C ALA A 9 8.79 6.33 -11.00
N VAL A 10 7.82 7.19 -11.34
CA VAL A 10 6.69 7.51 -10.45
C VAL A 10 5.77 6.30 -10.28
N ASP A 11 5.54 5.54 -11.35
CA ASP A 11 4.71 4.32 -11.27
C ASP A 11 5.34 3.30 -10.31
N ARG A 12 6.68 3.16 -10.32
CA ARG A 12 7.39 2.29 -9.37
C ARG A 12 7.21 2.74 -7.92
N ILE A 13 7.30 4.04 -7.66
CA ILE A 13 7.07 4.59 -6.31
C ILE A 13 5.62 4.32 -5.89
N ALA A 14 4.66 4.50 -6.80
CA ALA A 14 3.27 4.21 -6.54
C ALA A 14 3.04 2.72 -6.24
N GLU A 15 3.64 1.81 -7.01
CA GLU A 15 3.57 0.35 -6.76
C GLU A 15 4.11 0.00 -5.36
N GLN A 16 5.28 0.51 -5.00
CA GLN A 16 5.87 0.32 -3.67
C GLN A 16 4.99 0.88 -2.56
N TRP A 17 4.36 2.04 -2.79
CA TRP A 17 3.45 2.62 -1.82
C TRP A 17 2.21 1.76 -1.58
N VAL A 18 1.65 1.12 -2.61
CA VAL A 18 0.54 0.17 -2.41
C VAL A 18 0.99 -1.03 -1.57
N ASP A 19 2.22 -1.50 -1.73
CA ASP A 19 2.77 -2.56 -0.88
C ASP A 19 2.88 -2.10 0.59
N THR A 20 3.36 -0.88 0.83
CA THR A 20 3.39 -0.27 2.18
C THR A 20 1.99 -0.09 2.78
N LEU A 21 0.99 0.31 1.98
CA LEU A 21 -0.40 0.40 2.45
C LEU A 21 -0.92 -0.97 2.90
N CYS A 22 -0.62 -2.04 2.17
CA CYS A 22 -0.99 -3.41 2.56
C CYS A 22 -0.26 -3.92 3.82
N GLU A 23 0.82 -3.26 4.26
CA GLU A 23 1.51 -3.56 5.52
C GLU A 23 0.95 -2.74 6.69
N LEU A 24 0.57 -1.48 6.44
CA LEU A 24 -0.02 -0.60 7.46
C LEU A 24 -1.49 -0.92 7.74
N ASP A 25 -2.23 -1.27 6.67
CA ASP A 25 -3.65 -1.58 6.71
C ASP A 25 -3.90 -2.85 5.85
N PRO A 26 -3.95 -4.03 6.49
CA PRO A 26 -4.19 -5.31 5.82
C PRO A 26 -5.50 -5.38 5.04
N ASP A 27 -6.50 -4.52 5.32
CA ASP A 27 -7.76 -4.52 4.60
C ASP A 27 -7.56 -4.21 3.11
N PHE A 28 -6.52 -3.43 2.75
CA PHE A 28 -6.18 -3.20 1.34
C PHE A 28 -5.88 -4.48 0.58
N ARG A 29 -5.34 -5.52 1.23
CA ARG A 29 -5.10 -6.82 0.56
C ARG A 29 -6.43 -7.46 0.15
N ILE A 30 -7.43 -7.37 1.01
CA ILE A 30 -8.78 -7.89 0.75
C ILE A 30 -9.42 -7.12 -0.40
N TRP A 31 -9.47 -5.80 -0.32
CA TRP A 31 -10.11 -4.96 -1.33
C TRP A 31 -9.44 -5.06 -2.71
N LEU A 32 -8.12 -5.23 -2.74
CA LEU A 32 -7.35 -5.38 -3.98
C LEU A 32 -7.28 -6.83 -4.48
N GLY A 33 -7.74 -7.81 -3.71
CA GLY A 33 -7.59 -9.24 -4.03
C GLY A 33 -6.12 -9.69 -4.10
N ARG A 34 -5.26 -9.08 -3.27
CA ARG A 34 -3.84 -9.42 -3.18
C ARG A 34 -3.61 -10.56 -2.19
N ASP A 35 -2.61 -11.37 -2.48
CA ASP A 35 -2.17 -12.44 -1.58
C ASP A 35 -1.55 -11.89 -0.28
N GLY A 36 -1.57 -12.70 0.78
CA GLY A 36 -1.01 -12.38 2.09
C GLY A 36 -1.93 -12.82 3.24
N ASP A 37 -1.64 -12.35 4.45
CA ASP A 37 -2.55 -12.52 5.58
C ASP A 37 -3.76 -11.58 5.39
N VAL A 38 -4.96 -12.16 5.45
CA VAL A 38 -6.26 -11.46 5.34
C VAL A 38 -7.07 -11.60 6.63
N THR A 39 -6.43 -12.02 7.71
CA THR A 39 -7.03 -12.21 9.03
C THR A 39 -6.60 -11.14 10.04
N GLU A 40 -5.61 -10.32 9.69
CA GLU A 40 -5.14 -9.18 10.46
C GLU A 40 -6.02 -7.93 10.24
N TYR A 41 -5.88 -6.94 11.13
CA TYR A 41 -6.61 -5.68 11.10
C TYR A 41 -5.63 -4.50 11.23
N ALA A 42 -6.00 -3.36 10.66
CA ALA A 42 -5.23 -2.13 10.81
C ALA A 42 -5.16 -1.67 12.28
N ASP A 43 -4.01 -1.10 12.66
CA ASP A 43 -3.84 -0.45 13.96
C ASP A 43 -4.43 0.97 13.92
N TYR A 44 -5.63 1.13 14.46
CA TYR A 44 -6.29 2.44 14.57
C TYR A 44 -5.90 3.22 15.85
N SER A 45 -4.92 2.75 16.62
CA SER A 45 -4.39 3.47 17.78
C SER A 45 -3.50 4.66 17.36
N PRO A 46 -3.07 5.52 18.29
CA PRO A 46 -2.10 6.58 17.99
C PRO A 46 -0.79 6.06 17.36
N ASN A 47 -0.33 4.87 17.75
CA ASN A 47 0.90 4.29 17.22
C ASN A 47 0.77 3.95 15.72
N GLY A 48 -0.38 3.40 15.32
CA GLY A 48 -0.66 3.13 13.91
C GLY A 48 -0.74 4.41 13.07
N HIS A 49 -1.33 5.48 13.61
CA HIS A 49 -1.33 6.79 12.95
C HIS A 49 0.10 7.36 12.80
N GLU A 50 0.95 7.26 13.82
CA GLU A 50 2.35 7.67 13.74
C GLU A 50 3.14 6.84 12.71
N ALA A 51 2.87 5.54 12.61
CA ALA A 51 3.48 4.67 11.61
C ALA A 51 3.09 5.08 10.18
N TYR A 52 1.80 5.39 9.96
CA TYR A 52 1.32 5.92 8.69
C TYR A 52 1.98 7.25 8.32
N ASP A 53 1.99 8.22 9.25
CA ASP A 53 2.60 9.53 9.04
C ASP A 53 4.10 9.45 8.72
N LYS A 54 4.80 8.50 9.36
CA LYS A 54 6.21 8.24 9.07
C LYS A 54 6.39 7.68 7.66
N ALA A 55 5.55 6.74 7.23
CA ALA A 55 5.63 6.13 5.90
C ALA A 55 5.33 7.14 4.78
N VAL A 56 4.40 8.09 4.99
CA VAL A 56 4.11 9.16 4.02
C VAL A 56 5.32 10.07 3.76
N ARG A 57 6.27 10.14 4.72
CA ARG A 57 7.42 11.05 4.66
C ARG A 57 8.72 10.39 4.24
N SER A 58 8.74 9.06 4.03
CA SER A 58 9.92 8.32 3.57
C SER A 58 10.06 8.36 2.06
#